data_AF-A0A6M8W3I8-F1
#
_entry.id   AF-A0A6M8W3I8-F1
#
_cell.length_a   1.000
_cell.length_b   1.000
_cell.length_c   1.000
_cell.angle_alpha   90.00
_cell.angle_beta   90.00
_cell.angle_gamma   90.00
#
_symmetry.space_group_name_H-M   'P 1'
#
loop_
_entity.id
_entity.type
_entity.pdbx_description
1 polymer ?
#
loop_
_entity_poly.entity_id
_entity_poly.type
_entity_poly.pdbx_seq_one_letter_code
_entity_poly.pdbx_strand_id
1 'polypeptide(L)'
;MNTKLLIPLLALGLLIPGCSKEDAESTENAVGDAIKGAAEGAGDAVKDATEGVKDAAEDVKDAAEDASEEVSGQFQKLRDEAVTKAEASLASAEERLGELRTKVDSAAAPIKAAVSPMLATADENLNKVKADLNELRTAGAEGWSAISSRIGESLKGLNSTFDSIASKLGG
;
A
#
# COMPACT_ATOMS: atom_id res chain seq x y z
N MET A 1 -31.25 34.38 -16.94
CA MET A 1 -31.25 34.47 -15.46
C MET A 1 -30.93 33.09 -14.93
N ASN A 2 -29.79 32.99 -14.25
CA ASN A 2 -29.31 31.80 -13.54
C ASN A 2 -30.24 31.48 -12.38
N THR A 3 -30.55 30.20 -12.13
CA THR A 3 -30.76 29.65 -10.78
C THR A 3 -30.82 28.12 -10.77
N LYS A 4 -29.80 27.51 -10.13
CA LYS A 4 -29.82 26.38 -9.16
C LYS A 4 -30.16 24.97 -9.73
N LEU A 5 -29.24 24.00 -9.81
CA LEU A 5 -28.36 23.38 -8.78
C LEU A 5 -29.16 22.82 -7.59
N LEU A 6 -29.40 21.49 -7.56
CA LEU A 6 -28.92 20.57 -6.52
C LEU A 6 -29.44 19.14 -6.73
N ILE A 7 -28.48 18.24 -6.88
CA ILE A 7 -28.54 16.79 -6.90
C ILE A 7 -29.13 16.29 -5.56
N PRO A 8 -29.97 15.23 -5.54
CA PRO A 8 -30.48 14.66 -4.29
C PRO A 8 -29.33 13.98 -3.55
N LEU A 9 -28.73 14.69 -2.59
CA LEU A 9 -27.75 14.12 -1.67
C LEU A 9 -28.51 13.25 -0.66
N LEU A 10 -28.07 12.00 -0.54
CA LEU A 10 -28.49 11.01 0.44
C LEU A 10 -28.83 11.63 1.80
N ALA A 11 -30.11 11.80 2.08
CA ALA A 11 -30.62 11.84 3.43
C ALA A 11 -30.76 10.39 3.90
N LEU A 12 -29.67 9.77 4.33
CA LEU A 12 -29.76 8.59 5.19
C LEU A 12 -29.82 9.05 6.65
N GLY A 13 -30.81 9.90 6.92
CA GLY A 13 -31.31 10.15 8.27
C GLY A 13 -32.24 9.01 8.64
N LEU A 14 -31.68 7.90 9.12
CA LEU A 14 -32.45 6.79 9.66
C LEU A 14 -32.76 7.05 11.12
N LEU A 15 -33.84 7.80 11.35
CA LEU A 15 -34.60 7.73 12.59
C LEU A 15 -35.50 6.48 12.51
N ILE A 16 -35.00 5.31 12.92
CA ILE A 16 -35.87 4.15 13.17
C ILE A 16 -35.98 3.94 14.69
N PRO A 17 -37.17 4.06 15.29
CA PRO A 17 -37.46 3.41 16.55
C PRO A 17 -37.66 1.92 16.29
N GLY A 18 -36.59 1.14 16.39
CA GLY A 18 -36.59 -0.31 16.22
C GLY A 18 -35.50 -0.81 15.29
N CYS A 19 -34.23 -0.78 15.74
CA CYS A 19 -33.20 -1.63 15.16
C CYS A 19 -33.52 -3.08 15.53
N SER A 20 -33.99 -3.87 14.56
CA SER A 20 -33.72 -5.31 14.61
C SER A 20 -32.21 -5.50 14.49
N LYS A 21 -31.65 -6.28 15.40
CA LYS A 21 -30.21 -6.52 15.54
C LYS A 21 -29.57 -7.10 14.26
N GLU A 22 -30.38 -7.71 13.39
CA GLU A 22 -30.00 -8.38 12.15
C GLU A 22 -29.50 -7.44 11.02
N ASP A 23 -30.00 -6.19 10.92
CA ASP A 23 -29.59 -5.25 9.86
C ASP A 23 -28.26 -4.54 10.17
N ALA A 24 -27.99 -4.32 11.46
CA ALA A 24 -26.72 -3.74 11.93
C ALA A 24 -25.57 -4.74 11.77
N GLU A 25 -25.78 -6.02 12.13
CA GLU A 25 -24.79 -7.08 11.95
C GLU A 25 -24.50 -7.36 10.47
N SER A 26 -25.52 -7.33 9.60
CA SER A 26 -25.33 -7.51 8.16
C SER A 26 -24.50 -6.40 7.52
N THR A 27 -24.64 -5.16 8.01
CA THR A 27 -23.89 -3.99 7.50
C THR A 27 -22.44 -3.98 8.02
N GLU A 28 -22.20 -4.34 9.28
CA GLU A 28 -20.84 -4.46 9.83
C GLU A 28 -20.02 -5.56 9.14
N ASN A 29 -20.61 -6.73 8.87
CA ASN A 29 -19.94 -7.82 8.16
C ASN A 29 -19.57 -7.43 6.72
N ALA A 30 -20.47 -6.76 5.99
CA ALA A 30 -20.19 -6.29 4.63
C ALA A 30 -19.06 -5.24 4.59
N VAL A 31 -19.00 -4.34 5.58
CA VAL A 31 -17.90 -3.38 5.72
C VAL A 31 -16.59 -4.09 6.09
N GLY A 32 -16.62 -5.06 7.00
CA GLY A 32 -15.46 -5.87 7.38
C GLY A 32 -14.85 -6.60 6.19
N ASP A 33 -15.68 -7.30 5.41
CA ASP A 33 -15.25 -8.02 4.19
C ASP A 33 -14.68 -7.05 3.14
N ALA A 34 -15.29 -5.87 2.97
CA ALA A 34 -14.80 -4.87 2.02
C ALA A 34 -13.46 -4.24 2.42
N ILE A 35 -13.20 -4.09 3.74
CA ILE A 35 -11.91 -3.64 4.28
C ILE A 35 -10.88 -4.76 4.12
N LYS A 36 -11.24 -6.02 4.43
CA LYS A 36 -10.37 -7.18 4.26
C LYS A 36 -9.91 -7.35 2.81
N GLY A 37 -10.82 -7.35 1.85
CA GLY A 37 -10.47 -7.50 0.43
C GLY A 37 -9.58 -6.35 -0.09
N ALA A 38 -9.77 -5.13 0.43
CA ALA A 38 -8.88 -4.01 0.12
C ALA A 38 -7.48 -4.20 0.73
N ALA A 39 -7.38 -4.71 1.95
CA ALA A 39 -6.11 -5.01 2.60
C ALA A 39 -5.35 -6.15 1.89
N GLU A 40 -6.04 -7.22 1.49
CA GLU A 40 -5.45 -8.33 0.72
C GLU A 40 -4.93 -7.85 -0.64
N GLY A 41 -5.73 -7.05 -1.37
CA GLY A 41 -5.28 -6.47 -2.64
C GLY A 41 -4.11 -5.49 -2.49
N ALA A 42 -3.99 -4.83 -1.33
CA ALA A 42 -2.84 -3.98 -1.02
C ALA A 42 -1.60 -4.83 -0.72
N GLY A 43 -1.75 -5.92 0.03
CA GLY A 43 -0.69 -6.90 0.28
C GLY A 43 -0.13 -7.49 -1.02
N ASP A 44 -0.99 -7.90 -1.95
CA ASP A 44 -0.56 -8.43 -3.25
C ASP A 44 0.29 -7.43 -4.04
N ALA A 45 -0.13 -6.15 -4.10
CA ALA A 45 0.63 -5.12 -4.78
C ALA A 45 2.00 -4.84 -4.13
N VAL A 46 2.07 -4.91 -2.80
CA VAL A 46 3.31 -4.76 -2.03
C VAL A 46 4.24 -5.95 -2.24
N LYS A 47 3.68 -7.15 -2.34
CA LYS A 47 4.44 -8.37 -2.66
C LYS A 47 5.04 -8.30 -4.06
N ASP A 48 4.28 -7.86 -5.06
CA ASP A 48 4.76 -7.65 -6.42
C ASP A 48 5.90 -6.61 -6.47
N ALA A 49 5.80 -5.54 -5.67
CA ALA A 49 6.86 -4.56 -5.51
C ALA A 49 8.13 -5.19 -4.91
N THR A 50 7.96 -6.03 -3.89
CA THR A 50 9.05 -6.71 -3.19
C THR A 50 9.81 -7.64 -4.12
N GLU A 51 9.08 -8.46 -4.89
CA GLU A 51 9.68 -9.36 -5.89
C GLU A 51 10.39 -8.54 -6.99
N GLY A 52 9.76 -7.48 -7.49
CA GLY A 52 10.38 -6.63 -8.52
C GLY A 52 11.66 -5.92 -8.08
N VAL A 53 11.72 -5.40 -6.84
CA VAL A 53 12.96 -4.79 -6.31
C VAL A 53 14.03 -5.84 -6.04
N LYS A 54 13.64 -7.03 -5.59
CA LYS A 54 14.58 -8.13 -5.34
C LYS A 54 15.22 -8.63 -6.63
N ASP A 55 14.42 -8.91 -7.66
CA ASP A 55 14.92 -9.38 -8.95
C ASP A 55 15.90 -8.37 -9.55
N ALA A 56 15.55 -7.09 -9.51
CA ALA A 56 16.44 -6.02 -9.96
C ALA A 56 17.71 -5.88 -9.12
N ALA A 57 17.67 -6.23 -7.82
CA ALA A 57 18.86 -6.26 -6.98
C ALA A 57 19.82 -7.38 -7.36
N GLU A 58 19.30 -8.54 -7.78
CA GLU A 58 20.10 -9.64 -8.32
C GLU A 58 20.69 -9.25 -9.69
N ASP A 59 19.88 -8.71 -10.61
CA ASP A 59 20.35 -8.28 -11.94
C ASP A 59 21.43 -7.18 -11.88
N VAL A 60 21.27 -6.22 -10.97
CA VAL A 60 22.27 -5.16 -10.74
C VAL A 60 23.56 -5.73 -10.17
N LYS A 61 23.48 -6.69 -9.24
CA LYS A 61 24.65 -7.31 -8.65
C LYS A 61 25.48 -8.00 -9.72
N ASP A 62 24.82 -8.76 -10.60
CA ASP A 62 25.48 -9.46 -11.69
C ASP A 62 26.10 -8.48 -12.70
N ALA A 63 25.39 -7.41 -13.06
CA ALA A 63 25.94 -6.35 -13.91
C ALA A 63 27.16 -5.66 -13.28
N ALA A 64 27.15 -5.44 -11.96
CA ALA A 64 28.25 -4.75 -11.26
C ALA A 64 29.53 -5.57 -11.13
N GLU A 65 29.45 -6.92 -11.16
CA GLU A 65 30.62 -7.80 -11.11
C GLU A 65 31.43 -7.77 -12.44
N ASP A 66 30.80 -7.39 -13.55
CA ASP A 66 31.45 -7.23 -14.87
C ASP A 66 32.04 -5.81 -15.04
N ALA A 67 33.17 -5.49 -14.39
CA ALA A 67 33.75 -4.14 -14.40
C ALA A 67 34.21 -3.66 -15.80
N SER A 68 33.34 -2.92 -16.51
CA SER A 68 33.54 -2.22 -17.80
C SER A 68 32.76 -0.89 -17.81
N GLU A 69 33.19 0.12 -18.60
CA GLU A 69 32.43 1.37 -18.79
C GLU A 69 31.01 1.12 -19.32
N GLU A 70 30.80 0.05 -20.10
CA GLU A 70 29.49 -0.38 -20.60
C GLU A 70 28.54 -0.88 -19.49
N VAL A 71 29.11 -1.42 -18.41
CA VAL A 71 28.36 -1.87 -17.24
C VAL A 71 27.78 -0.71 -16.43
N SER A 72 28.40 0.47 -16.46
CA SER A 72 27.83 1.64 -15.79
C SER A 72 26.51 2.11 -16.44
N GLY A 73 26.42 2.03 -17.77
CA GLY A 73 25.19 2.36 -18.52
C GLY A 73 24.10 1.30 -18.35
N GLN A 74 24.48 0.01 -18.37
CA GLN A 74 23.58 -1.11 -18.10
C GLN A 74 23.03 -1.06 -16.67
N PHE A 75 23.89 -0.81 -15.68
CA PHE A 75 23.48 -0.60 -14.29
C PHE A 75 22.46 0.53 -14.17
N GLN A 76 22.76 1.71 -14.72
CA GLN A 76 21.84 2.86 -14.65
C GLN A 76 20.47 2.54 -15.26
N LYS A 77 20.46 1.79 -16.37
CA LYS A 77 19.21 1.38 -17.01
C LYS A 77 18.41 0.40 -16.15
N LEU A 78 19.02 -0.67 -15.66
CA LEU A 78 18.38 -1.65 -14.77
C LEU A 78 17.86 -0.98 -13.50
N ARG A 79 18.68 -0.10 -12.92
CA ARG A 79 18.37 0.71 -11.76
C ARG A 79 17.11 1.56 -11.99
N ASP A 80 17.08 2.32 -13.08
CA ASP A 80 15.99 3.24 -13.39
C ASP A 80 14.69 2.48 -13.74
N GLU A 81 14.78 1.35 -14.43
CA GLU A 81 13.64 0.47 -14.72
C GLU A 81 13.05 -0.13 -13.42
N ALA A 82 13.90 -0.61 -12.53
CA ALA A 82 13.50 -1.17 -11.24
C ALA A 82 12.85 -0.13 -10.32
N VAL A 83 13.45 1.07 -10.22
CA VAL A 83 12.87 2.18 -9.46
C VAL A 83 11.51 2.57 -10.05
N THR A 84 11.38 2.66 -11.37
CA THR A 84 10.11 3.00 -12.03
C THR A 84 9.02 1.97 -11.74
N LYS A 85 9.36 0.66 -11.78
CA LYS A 85 8.41 -0.41 -11.45
C LYS A 85 7.99 -0.34 -9.98
N ALA A 86 8.93 -0.11 -9.07
CA ALA A 86 8.65 0.03 -7.64
C ALA A 86 7.78 1.26 -7.32
N GLU A 87 8.03 2.40 -7.98
CA GLU A 87 7.20 3.61 -7.88
C GLU A 87 5.75 3.35 -8.34
N ALA A 88 5.55 2.59 -9.42
CA ALA A 88 4.22 2.22 -9.89
C ALA A 88 3.46 1.33 -8.90
N SER A 89 4.13 0.35 -8.30
CA SER A 89 3.53 -0.49 -7.27
C SER A 89 3.24 0.28 -5.98
N LEU A 90 4.10 1.22 -5.59
CA LEU A 90 3.86 2.12 -4.45
C LEU A 90 2.66 3.02 -4.66
N ALA A 91 2.53 3.63 -5.85
CA ALA A 91 1.35 4.43 -6.18
C ALA A 91 0.06 3.60 -6.05
N SER A 92 0.09 2.35 -6.49
CA SER A 92 -1.02 1.41 -6.35
C SER A 92 -1.29 1.03 -4.88
N ALA A 93 -0.25 0.90 -4.05
CA ALA A 93 -0.39 0.62 -2.63
C ALA A 93 -0.93 1.84 -1.85
N GLU A 94 -0.54 3.05 -2.21
CA GLU A 94 -1.07 4.30 -1.63
C GLU A 94 -2.54 4.51 -1.95
N GLU A 95 -2.94 4.28 -3.20
CA GLU A 95 -4.34 4.36 -3.60
C GLU A 95 -5.18 3.41 -2.75
N ARG A 96 -4.76 2.15 -2.64
CA ARG A 96 -5.43 1.14 -1.82
C ARG A 96 -5.42 1.49 -0.33
N LEU A 97 -4.33 2.06 0.19
CA LEU A 97 -4.28 2.53 1.58
C LEU A 97 -5.28 3.68 1.82
N GLY A 98 -5.42 4.60 0.86
CA GLY A 98 -6.40 5.68 0.90
C GLY A 98 -7.85 5.16 0.86
N GLU A 99 -8.13 4.18 0.00
CA GLU A 99 -9.43 3.49 -0.01
C GLU A 99 -9.70 2.79 1.32
N LEU A 100 -8.71 2.06 1.84
CA LEU A 100 -8.82 1.33 3.10
C LEU A 100 -9.11 2.28 4.26
N ARG A 101 -8.44 3.44 4.30
CA ARG A 101 -8.69 4.50 5.28
C ARG A 101 -10.11 5.04 5.19
N THR A 102 -10.60 5.28 3.98
CA THR A 102 -11.98 5.76 3.75
C THR A 102 -13.01 4.73 4.24
N LYS A 103 -12.78 3.44 3.97
CA LYS A 103 -13.66 2.35 4.44
C LYS A 103 -13.62 2.20 5.95
N VAL A 104 -12.43 2.23 6.56
CA VAL A 104 -12.25 2.19 8.02
C VAL A 104 -12.87 3.42 8.69
N ASP A 105 -12.84 4.58 8.03
CA ASP A 105 -13.47 5.78 8.56
C ASP A 105 -15.00 5.71 8.57
N SER A 106 -15.57 4.95 7.64
CA SER A 106 -17.00 4.68 7.54
C SER A 106 -17.44 3.47 8.38
N ALA A 107 -16.48 2.72 8.96
CA ALA A 107 -16.74 1.54 9.76
C ALA A 107 -17.18 1.88 11.19
N ALA A 108 -17.73 0.88 11.87
CA ALA A 108 -18.11 0.99 13.27
C ALA A 108 -16.90 1.34 14.17
N ALA A 109 -17.17 2.05 15.27
CA ALA A 109 -16.16 2.50 16.23
C ALA A 109 -15.13 1.42 16.66
N PRO A 110 -15.50 0.17 16.98
CA PRO A 110 -14.52 -0.85 17.36
C PRO A 110 -13.56 -1.22 16.21
N ILE A 111 -14.06 -1.32 14.98
CA ILE A 111 -13.23 -1.60 13.80
C ILE A 111 -12.27 -0.44 13.57
N LYS A 112 -12.78 0.80 13.61
CA LYS A 112 -11.96 2.01 13.48
C LYS A 112 -10.83 2.03 14.51
N ALA A 113 -11.14 1.77 15.79
CA ALA A 113 -10.15 1.75 16.86
C ALA A 113 -9.08 0.66 16.66
N ALA A 114 -9.47 -0.51 16.15
CA ALA A 114 -8.56 -1.63 15.95
C ALA A 114 -7.64 -1.45 14.73
N VAL A 115 -8.14 -0.85 13.65
CA VAL A 115 -7.45 -0.78 12.35
C VAL A 115 -6.73 0.55 12.11
N SER A 116 -7.22 1.67 12.65
CA SER A 116 -6.56 2.99 12.50
C SER A 116 -5.07 3.03 12.84
N PRO A 117 -4.57 2.43 13.95
CA PRO A 117 -3.13 2.43 14.22
C PRO A 117 -2.34 1.64 13.17
N MET A 118 -2.93 0.59 12.59
CA MET A 118 -2.27 -0.19 11.53
C MET A 118 -2.19 0.61 10.22
N LEU A 119 -3.22 1.39 9.89
CA LEU A 119 -3.16 2.29 8.73
C LEU A 119 -2.05 3.34 8.88
N ALA A 120 -1.86 3.87 10.10
CA ALA A 120 -0.76 4.80 10.37
C ALA A 120 0.63 4.14 10.18
N THR A 121 0.79 2.89 10.63
CA THR A 121 2.02 2.12 10.40
C THR A 121 2.24 1.84 8.91
N ALA A 122 1.17 1.54 8.15
CA ALA A 122 1.24 1.36 6.71
C ALA A 122 1.67 2.65 5.99
N ASP A 123 1.09 3.79 6.36
CA ASP A 123 1.50 5.12 5.87
C ASP A 123 2.99 5.39 6.15
N GLU A 124 3.47 5.09 7.36
CA GLU A 124 4.87 5.27 7.74
C GLU A 124 5.80 4.40 6.89
N ASN A 125 5.48 3.11 6.72
CA ASN A 125 6.29 2.18 5.92
C ASN A 125 6.29 2.58 4.44
N LEU A 126 5.17 3.01 3.85
CA LEU A 126 5.13 3.53 2.48
C LEU A 126 6.04 4.75 2.30
N ASN A 127 6.02 5.69 3.25
CA ASN A 127 6.89 6.86 3.20
C ASN A 127 8.38 6.51 3.31
N LYS A 128 8.73 5.49 4.11
CA LYS A 128 10.10 4.95 4.17
C LYS A 128 10.52 4.35 2.82
N VAL A 129 9.68 3.52 2.21
CA VAL A 129 10.00 2.93 0.90
C VAL A 129 10.21 4.02 -0.16
N LYS A 130 9.38 5.06 -0.19
CA LYS A 130 9.57 6.20 -1.11
C LYS A 130 10.90 6.90 -0.91
N ALA A 131 11.26 7.18 0.33
CA ALA A 131 12.52 7.83 0.66
C ALA A 131 13.71 6.95 0.22
N ASP A 132 13.64 5.66 0.53
CA ASP A 132 14.67 4.70 0.17
C ASP A 132 14.77 4.52 -1.35
N LEU A 133 13.66 4.50 -2.11
CA LEU A 133 13.70 4.44 -3.58
C LEU A 133 14.34 5.66 -4.22
N ASN A 134 14.08 6.84 -3.67
CA ASN A 134 14.72 8.05 -4.17
C ASN A 134 16.22 8.05 -3.89
N GLU A 135 16.64 7.55 -2.72
CA GLU A 135 18.05 7.30 -2.41
C GLU A 135 18.65 6.28 -3.39
N LEU A 136 17.93 5.18 -3.61
CA LEU A 136 18.30 4.07 -4.49
C LEU A 136 18.55 4.53 -5.94
N ARG A 137 17.71 5.42 -6.47
CA ARG A 137 17.85 6.02 -7.81
C ARG A 137 19.19 6.73 -8.00
N THR A 138 19.71 7.33 -6.95
CA THR A 138 20.98 8.08 -7.00
C THR A 138 22.18 7.24 -6.59
N ALA A 139 21.94 6.04 -6.04
CA ALA A 139 22.99 5.14 -5.59
C ALA A 139 23.77 4.54 -6.76
N GLY A 140 25.08 4.35 -6.55
CA GLY A 140 25.91 3.46 -7.36
C GLY A 140 25.70 2.00 -6.97
N ALA A 141 26.35 1.07 -7.68
CA ALA A 141 26.23 -0.37 -7.44
C ALA A 141 26.50 -0.77 -5.98
N GLU A 142 27.50 -0.16 -5.35
CA GLU A 142 27.86 -0.40 -3.94
C GLU A 142 26.74 0.00 -2.97
N GLY A 143 26.04 1.11 -3.25
CA GLY A 143 24.93 1.60 -2.43
C GLY A 143 23.60 0.89 -2.72
N TRP A 144 23.44 0.35 -3.93
CA TRP A 144 22.20 -0.27 -4.38
C TRP A 144 21.77 -1.45 -3.49
N SER A 145 22.69 -2.38 -3.20
CA SER A 145 22.39 -3.57 -2.40
C SER A 145 21.92 -3.24 -0.97
N ALA A 146 22.55 -2.25 -0.34
CA ALA A 146 22.18 -1.83 1.00
C ALA A 146 20.79 -1.17 1.03
N ILE A 147 20.50 -0.31 0.05
CA ILE A 147 19.23 0.42 0.00
C ILE A 147 18.08 -0.49 -0.48
N SER A 148 18.30 -1.39 -1.45
CA SER A 148 17.28 -2.36 -1.90
C SER A 148 16.87 -3.31 -0.77
N SER A 149 17.81 -3.69 0.10
CA SER A 149 17.54 -4.46 1.31
C SER A 149 16.64 -3.68 2.29
N ARG A 150 16.91 -2.39 2.54
CA ARG A 150 16.06 -1.50 3.35
C ARG A 150 14.64 -1.37 2.78
N ILE A 151 14.53 -1.25 1.46
CA ILE A 151 13.25 -1.23 0.73
C ILE A 151 12.50 -2.54 0.95
N GLY A 152 13.17 -3.68 0.75
CA GLY A 152 12.57 -5.00 0.96
C GLY A 152 12.07 -5.19 2.40
N GLU A 153 12.81 -4.71 3.40
CA GLU A 153 12.39 -4.78 4.80
C GLU A 153 11.17 -3.90 5.09
N SER A 154 11.15 -2.67 4.56
CA SER A 154 10.01 -1.75 4.70
C SER A 154 8.75 -2.28 4.00
N LEU A 155 8.89 -2.85 2.79
CA LEU A 155 7.80 -3.49 2.05
C LEU A 155 7.28 -4.74 2.79
N LYS A 156 8.16 -5.56 3.37
CA LYS A 156 7.77 -6.70 4.21
C LYS A 156 7.00 -6.25 5.45
N GLY A 157 7.43 -5.18 6.10
CA GLY A 157 6.71 -4.57 7.23
C GLY A 157 5.32 -4.07 6.83
N LEU A 158 5.21 -3.46 5.64
CA LEU A 158 3.95 -3.03 5.07
C LEU A 158 3.02 -4.22 4.78
N ASN A 159 3.51 -5.29 4.15
CA ASN A 159 2.72 -6.50 3.90
C ASN A 159 2.22 -7.13 5.20
N SER A 160 3.09 -7.26 6.21
CA SER A 160 2.70 -7.77 7.54
C SER A 160 1.62 -6.91 8.20
N THR A 161 1.61 -5.60 7.91
CA THR A 161 0.58 -4.69 8.42
C THR A 161 -0.76 -4.98 7.75
N PHE A 162 -0.79 -5.16 6.42
CA PHE A 162 -2.01 -5.52 5.69
C PHE A 162 -2.56 -6.90 6.10
N ASP A 163 -1.71 -7.90 6.28
CA ASP A 163 -2.11 -9.23 6.81
C ASP A 163 -2.75 -9.10 8.21
N SER A 164 -2.21 -8.20 9.04
CA SER A 164 -2.73 -7.96 10.37
C SER A 164 -4.08 -7.23 10.35
N ILE A 165 -4.32 -6.37 9.35
CA ILE A 165 -5.62 -5.75 9.13
C ILE A 165 -6.63 -6.82 8.67
N ALA A 166 -6.28 -7.63 7.67
CA ALA A 166 -7.14 -8.68 7.13
C ALA A 166 -7.54 -9.71 8.21
N SER A 167 -6.60 -10.15 9.04
CA SER A 167 -6.86 -11.11 10.12
C SER A 167 -7.74 -10.57 11.24
N LYS A 168 -7.69 -9.26 11.53
CA LYS A 168 -8.60 -8.62 12.51
C LYS A 168 -10.04 -8.53 12.06
N LEU A 169 -10.30 -8.69 10.76
CA LEU A 169 -11.63 -8.51 10.15
C LEU A 169 -12.29 -9.83 9.76
N GLY A 170 -11.52 -10.92 9.71
CA GLY A 170 -12.00 -12.27 9.38
C GLY A 170 -12.02 -13.24 10.56
N GLY A 171 -11.98 -12.74 11.80
CA GLY A 171 -11.98 -13.51 13.04
C GLY A 171 -13.28 -13.42 13.82
#